data_AF-A0A5K7ZTZ9-F1
#
_entry.id   AF-A0A5K7ZTZ9-F1
#
_cell.length_a   1.000
_cell.length_b   1.000
_cell.length_c   1.000
_cell.angle_alpha   90.00
_cell.angle_beta   90.00
_cell.angle_gamma   90.00
#
_symmetry.space_group_name_H-M   'P 1'
#
loop_
_entity.id
_entity.type
_entity.pdbx_description
1 polymer ?
#
loop_
_entity_poly.entity_id
_entity_poly.type
_entity_poly.pdbx_seq_one_letter_code
_entity_poly.pdbx_strand_id
1 'polypeptide(L)'
;MKLTYKRILIFFSVALNIGFVVVALTLVWQHAKPAHQRSWREIVDVVDQLALPASESEVALDNIRVFRSEFDQLDQDLKTARGDILRLLARKGPLDREQLHGLMAVADACVKRKSERFEVHVMALRQLLGDEKGAQFFSLLEKKVKPKGGPSHQ
;
A
#
# COMPACT_ATOMS: atom_id res chain seq x y z
N MET A 1 44.11 -13.64 -10.41
CA MET A 1 43.13 -12.52 -10.46
C MET A 1 43.45 -11.53 -9.35
N LYS A 2 43.72 -10.26 -9.68
CA LYS A 2 44.30 -9.26 -8.75
C LYS A 2 43.27 -8.84 -7.67
N LEU A 3 43.71 -8.81 -6.40
CA LEU A 3 42.93 -8.46 -5.20
C LEU A 3 42.08 -7.18 -5.34
N THR A 4 42.52 -6.26 -6.20
CA THR A 4 41.89 -4.97 -6.51
C THR A 4 40.50 -5.11 -7.13
N TYR A 5 40.29 -6.09 -8.03
CA TYR A 5 38.97 -6.33 -8.64
C TYR A 5 37.96 -6.84 -7.62
N LYS A 6 38.41 -7.67 -6.67
CA LYS A 6 37.57 -8.21 -5.60
C LYS A 6 37.05 -7.09 -4.69
N ARG A 7 37.89 -6.10 -4.38
CA ARG A 7 37.50 -4.92 -3.58
C ARG A 7 36.52 -4.00 -4.33
N ILE A 8 36.75 -3.74 -5.62
CA ILE A 8 35.84 -2.92 -6.45
C ILE A 8 34.46 -3.57 -6.56
N LEU A 9 34.39 -4.90 -6.74
CA LEU A 9 33.14 -5.66 -6.77
C LEU A 9 32.37 -5.61 -5.43
N ILE A 10 33.07 -5.61 -4.30
CA ILE A 10 32.45 -5.46 -2.97
C ILE A 10 31.85 -4.07 -2.82
N PHE A 11 32.56 -3.01 -3.21
CA PHE A 11 32.02 -1.64 -3.17
C PHE A 11 30.81 -1.47 -4.10
N PHE A 12 30.85 -2.05 -5.30
CA PHE A 12 29.71 -2.02 -6.22
C PHE A 12 28.49 -2.76 -5.67
N SER A 13 28.67 -3.92 -5.04
CA SER A 13 27.59 -4.70 -4.42
C SER A 13 26.95 -3.98 -3.22
N VAL A 14 27.76 -3.27 -2.42
CA VAL A 14 27.25 -2.47 -1.29
C VAL A 14 26.52 -1.22 -1.80
N ALA A 15 27.07 -0.51 -2.78
CA ALA A 15 26.44 0.67 -3.38
C ALA A 15 25.12 0.33 -4.08
N LEU A 16 25.03 -0.82 -4.76
CA LEU A 16 23.81 -1.29 -5.42
C LEU A 16 22.70 -1.60 -4.39
N ASN A 17 23.05 -2.25 -3.28
CA ASN A 17 22.10 -2.54 -2.19
C ASN A 17 21.60 -1.26 -1.52
N ILE A 18 22.48 -0.29 -1.25
CA ILE A 18 22.08 1.00 -0.68
C ILE A 18 21.19 1.77 -1.67
N GLY A 19 21.54 1.76 -2.96
CA GLY A 19 20.73 2.37 -4.02
C GLY A 19 19.31 1.77 -4.10
N PHE A 20 19.19 0.44 -4.00
CA PHE A 20 17.89 -0.24 -3.97
C PHE A 20 17.06 0.14 -2.74
N VAL A 21 17.69 0.22 -1.56
CA VAL A 21 17.02 0.63 -0.32
C VAL A 21 16.53 2.08 -0.41
N VAL A 22 17.33 2.99 -0.96
CA VAL A 22 16.94 4.40 -1.17
C VAL A 22 15.81 4.51 -2.18
N VAL A 23 15.86 3.77 -3.30
CA VAL A 23 14.77 3.77 -4.30
C VAL A 23 13.47 3.21 -3.71
N ALA A 24 13.53 2.10 -2.98
CA ALA A 24 12.38 1.52 -2.30
C ALA A 24 11.77 2.48 -1.27
N LEU A 25 12.61 3.19 -0.50
CA LEU A 25 12.17 4.23 0.43
C LEU A 25 11.53 5.42 -0.29
N THR A 26 12.08 5.87 -1.42
CA THR A 26 11.50 6.99 -2.19
C THR A 26 10.16 6.64 -2.85
N LEU A 27 10.00 5.42 -3.38
CA LEU A 27 8.73 4.96 -3.95
C LEU A 27 7.63 4.83 -2.88
N VAL A 28 8.00 4.34 -1.69
CA VAL A 28 7.10 4.27 -0.54
C VAL A 28 6.68 5.67 -0.06
N TRP A 29 7.58 6.65 -0.10
CA TRP A 29 7.29 8.02 0.35
C TRP A 29 6.57 8.88 -0.69
N GLN A 30 6.81 8.66 -1.98
CA GLN A 30 6.16 9.42 -3.06
C GLN A 30 4.66 9.11 -3.21
N HIS A 31 4.21 7.93 -2.77
CA HIS A 31 2.77 7.63 -2.68
C HIS A 31 2.05 8.28 -1.49
N ALA A 32 2.77 9.02 -0.64
CA ALA A 32 2.19 9.72 0.50
C ALA A 32 1.88 11.21 0.20
N LYS A 33 0.95 11.50 -0.72
CA LYS A 33 0.28 12.83 -0.84
C LYS A 33 -1.19 12.71 -1.29
N PRO A 34 -2.06 13.69 -0.96
CA PRO A 34 -3.44 13.44 -0.56
C PRO A 34 -4.38 13.30 -1.75
N ALA A 35 -4.54 12.07 -2.24
CA ALA A 35 -5.60 11.71 -3.18
C ALA A 35 -6.99 11.62 -2.52
N HIS A 36 -7.08 11.89 -1.21
CA HIS A 36 -8.20 11.48 -0.36
C HIS A 36 -9.57 12.06 -0.76
N GLN A 37 -9.64 13.31 -1.21
CA GLN A 37 -10.93 13.93 -1.55
C GLN A 37 -11.38 13.64 -2.98
N ARG A 38 -10.42 13.31 -3.87
CA ARG A 38 -10.68 12.92 -5.26
C ARG A 38 -11.08 11.45 -5.33
N SER A 39 -10.38 10.59 -4.58
CA SER A 39 -10.69 9.16 -4.49
C SER A 39 -12.06 8.90 -3.88
N TRP A 40 -12.49 9.69 -2.89
CA TRP A 40 -13.82 9.54 -2.28
C TRP A 40 -14.95 9.84 -3.26
N ARG A 41 -14.85 10.97 -3.98
CA ARG A 41 -15.82 11.32 -5.02
C ARG A 41 -15.87 10.24 -6.10
N GLU A 42 -14.71 9.73 -6.52
CA GLU A 42 -14.66 8.65 -7.51
C GLU A 42 -15.33 7.36 -7.04
N ILE A 43 -15.26 7.03 -5.76
CA ILE A 43 -15.95 5.89 -5.14
C ILE A 43 -17.46 6.14 -5.07
N VAL A 44 -17.89 7.33 -4.61
CA VAL A 44 -19.31 7.71 -4.59
C VAL A 44 -19.91 7.62 -5.99
N ASP A 45 -19.22 8.15 -7.00
CA ASP A 45 -19.64 8.03 -8.39
C ASP A 45 -19.78 6.57 -8.86
N VAL A 46 -18.96 5.65 -8.33
CA VAL A 46 -19.07 4.21 -8.67
C VAL A 46 -20.31 3.61 -8.02
N VAL A 47 -20.57 3.94 -6.75
CA VAL A 47 -21.77 3.45 -6.05
C VAL A 47 -23.03 4.00 -6.71
N ASP A 48 -23.05 5.28 -7.09
CA ASP A 48 -24.17 5.90 -7.80
C ASP A 48 -24.43 5.20 -9.16
N GLN A 49 -23.37 4.80 -9.88
CA GLN A 49 -23.48 4.06 -11.14
C GLN A 49 -24.06 2.65 -11.00
N LEU A 50 -24.05 2.07 -9.79
CA LEU A 50 -24.68 0.77 -9.56
C LEU A 50 -26.21 0.84 -9.53
N ALA A 51 -26.80 2.05 -9.46
CA ALA A 51 -28.23 2.25 -9.38
C ALA A 51 -28.88 1.40 -8.26
N LEU A 52 -28.25 1.41 -7.09
CA LEU A 52 -28.75 0.71 -5.91
C LEU A 52 -29.93 1.48 -5.29
N PRO A 53 -30.83 0.81 -4.57
CA PRO A 53 -31.77 1.46 -3.65
C PRO A 53 -31.02 2.36 -2.66
N ALA A 54 -31.62 3.48 -2.26
CA ALA A 54 -30.98 4.47 -1.39
C ALA A 54 -30.45 3.85 -0.07
N SER A 55 -31.20 2.92 0.52
CA SER A 55 -30.78 2.19 1.73
C SER A 55 -29.57 1.29 1.52
N GLU A 56 -29.45 0.63 0.36
CA GLU A 56 -28.30 -0.23 0.04
C GLU A 56 -27.06 0.60 -0.31
N SER A 57 -27.26 1.72 -1.00
CA SER A 57 -26.20 2.68 -1.31
C SER A 57 -25.59 3.29 -0.05
N GLU A 58 -26.43 3.69 0.91
CA GLU A 58 -25.98 4.24 2.20
C GLU A 58 -25.15 3.21 2.98
N VAL A 59 -25.64 1.97 3.09
CA VAL A 59 -24.94 0.87 3.77
C VAL A 59 -23.60 0.55 3.08
N ALA A 60 -23.56 0.53 1.76
CA ALA A 60 -22.31 0.31 1.02
C ALA A 60 -21.30 1.44 1.24
N LEU A 61 -21.74 2.70 1.20
CA LEU A 61 -20.88 3.85 1.44
C LEU A 61 -20.36 3.91 2.87
N ASP A 62 -21.18 3.56 3.86
CA ASP A 62 -20.74 3.47 5.25
C ASP A 62 -19.72 2.35 5.45
N ASN A 63 -19.92 1.18 4.83
CA ASN A 63 -18.93 0.11 4.85
C ASN A 63 -17.58 0.57 4.26
N ILE A 64 -17.60 1.25 3.10
CA ILE A 64 -16.37 1.77 2.48
C ILE A 64 -15.73 2.87 3.34
N ARG A 65 -16.53 3.70 4.05
CA ARG A 65 -16.01 4.72 4.97
C ARG A 65 -15.28 4.08 6.16
N VAL A 66 -15.85 3.04 6.76
CA VAL A 66 -15.21 2.28 7.85
C VAL A 66 -13.91 1.64 7.36
N PHE A 67 -13.97 0.92 6.24
CA PHE A 67 -12.79 0.32 5.60
C PHE A 67 -11.65 1.34 5.41
N ARG A 68 -11.99 2.52 4.88
CA ARG A 68 -11.02 3.57 4.64
C ARG A 68 -10.39 4.09 5.93
N SER A 69 -11.19 4.33 6.97
CA SER A 69 -10.67 4.78 8.27
C SER A 69 -9.69 3.77 8.86
N GLU A 70 -9.99 2.47 8.76
CA GLU A 70 -9.09 1.41 9.20
C GLU A 70 -7.80 1.37 8.37
N PHE A 71 -7.91 1.54 7.06
CA PHE A 71 -6.75 1.57 6.15
C PHE A 71 -5.84 2.76 6.39
N ASP A 72 -6.42 3.93 6.66
CA ASP A 72 -5.67 5.13 7.02
C ASP A 72 -4.87 4.91 8.31
N GLN A 73 -5.45 4.24 9.30
CA GLN A 73 -4.74 3.89 10.53
C GLN A 73 -3.59 2.90 10.26
N LEU A 74 -3.84 1.85 9.47
CA LEU A 74 -2.80 0.87 9.13
C LEU A 74 -1.65 1.49 8.33
N ASP A 75 -1.94 2.47 7.47
CA ASP A 75 -0.92 3.23 6.74
C ASP A 75 -0.11 4.14 7.67
N GLN A 76 -0.74 4.75 8.67
CA GLN A 76 -0.03 5.49 9.72
C GLN A 76 0.87 4.59 10.55
N ASP A 77 0.41 3.40 10.93
CA ASP A 77 1.18 2.41 11.69
C ASP A 77 2.41 1.97 10.88
N LEU A 78 2.23 1.63 9.60
CA LEU A 78 3.32 1.23 8.71
C LEU A 78 4.31 2.38 8.50
N LYS A 79 3.82 3.61 8.35
CA LYS A 79 4.67 4.81 8.25
C LYS A 79 5.49 5.01 9.52
N THR A 80 4.89 4.78 10.68
CA THR A 80 5.56 4.87 11.99
C THR A 80 6.66 3.83 12.11
N ALA A 81 6.35 2.55 11.82
CA ALA A 81 7.33 1.46 11.84
C ALA A 81 8.51 1.72 10.89
N ARG A 82 8.24 2.18 9.66
CA ARG A 82 9.29 2.59 8.71
C ARG A 82 10.09 3.79 9.23
N GLY A 83 9.43 4.74 9.87
CA GLY A 83 10.07 5.88 10.53
C GLY A 83 11.00 5.45 11.67
N ASP A 84 10.66 4.41 12.43
CA ASP A 84 11.52 3.84 13.47
C ASP A 84 12.77 3.18 12.87
N ILE A 85 12.63 2.44 11.77
CA ILE A 85 13.76 1.86 11.02
C ILE A 85 14.71 2.98 10.56
N LEU A 86 14.17 4.05 9.95
CA LEU A 86 14.98 5.19 9.51
C LEU A 86 15.66 5.89 10.68
N ARG A 87 14.95 6.05 11.81
CA ARG A 87 15.52 6.64 13.02
C ARG A 87 16.65 5.79 13.60
N LEU A 88 16.55 4.45 13.55
CA LEU A 88 17.64 3.56 13.94
C LEU A 88 18.85 3.72 13.02
N LEU A 89 18.63 3.70 11.70
CA LEU A 89 19.70 3.81 10.69
C LEU A 89 20.38 5.18 10.70
N ALA A 90 19.70 6.24 11.14
CA ALA A 90 20.27 7.58 11.25
C ALA A 90 21.17 7.78 12.49
N ARG A 91 21.16 6.85 13.46
CA ARG A 91 22.00 6.96 14.67
C ARG A 91 23.47 6.82 14.33
N LYS A 92 24.32 7.61 14.98
CA LYS A 92 25.78 7.46 14.90
C LYS A 92 26.22 6.26 15.75
N GLY A 93 27.10 5.43 15.21
CA GLY A 93 27.68 4.27 15.91
C GLY A 93 27.42 2.94 15.20
N PRO A 94 27.84 1.82 15.81
CA PRO A 94 27.57 0.50 15.25
C PRO A 94 26.06 0.21 15.24
N LEU A 95 25.60 -0.36 14.13
CA LEU A 95 24.20 -0.75 13.95
C LEU A 95 23.91 -2.07 14.66
N ASP A 96 22.93 -2.07 15.57
CA ASP A 96 22.41 -3.28 16.18
C ASP A 96 21.50 -4.02 15.18
N ARG A 97 21.95 -5.20 14.75
CA ARG A 97 21.24 -6.04 13.78
C ARG A 97 19.97 -6.65 14.34
N GLU A 98 19.96 -7.04 15.62
CA GLU A 98 18.79 -7.63 16.26
C GLU A 98 17.70 -6.56 16.42
N GLN A 99 18.10 -5.35 16.80
CA GLN A 99 17.18 -4.21 16.85
C GLN A 99 16.61 -3.87 15.47
N LEU A 100 17.44 -3.86 14.43
CA LEU A 100 16.96 -3.64 13.06
C LEU A 100 16.00 -4.75 12.62
N HIS A 101 16.32 -6.02 12.89
CA HIS A 101 15.48 -7.16 12.54
C HIS A 101 14.12 -7.08 13.24
N GLY A 102 14.08 -6.72 14.52
CA GLY A 102 12.84 -6.49 15.26
C GLY A 102 11.97 -5.38 14.65
N LEU A 103 12.56 -4.26 14.26
CA LEU A 103 11.83 -3.17 13.60
C LEU A 103 11.32 -3.56 12.21
N MET A 104 12.10 -4.33 11.44
CA MET A 104 11.65 -4.88 10.15
C MET A 104 10.47 -5.83 10.34
N ALA A 105 10.53 -6.73 11.33
CA ALA A 105 9.44 -7.65 11.63
C ALA A 105 8.13 -6.92 12.00
N VAL A 106 8.20 -5.79 12.71
CA VAL A 106 7.04 -4.94 12.98
C VAL A 106 6.46 -4.36 11.69
N ALA A 107 7.30 -3.81 10.80
CA ALA A 107 6.85 -3.28 9.53
C ALA A 107 6.21 -4.36 8.64
N ASP A 108 6.78 -5.56 8.60
CA ASP A 108 6.24 -6.70 7.87
C ASP A 108 4.89 -7.16 8.45
N ALA A 109 4.76 -7.18 9.78
CA ALA A 109 3.49 -7.46 10.44
C ALA A 109 2.41 -6.42 10.10
N CYS A 110 2.76 -5.14 10.01
CA CYS A 110 1.85 -4.09 9.54
C CYS A 110 1.38 -4.33 8.10
N VAL A 111 2.30 -4.70 7.19
CA VAL A 111 1.96 -5.03 5.79
C VAL A 111 1.02 -6.23 5.74
N LYS A 112 1.34 -7.30 6.48
CA LYS A 112 0.51 -8.51 6.55
C LYS A 112 -0.90 -8.19 7.02
N ARG A 113 -1.03 -7.44 8.13
CA ARG A 113 -2.32 -7.01 8.67
C ARG A 113 -3.11 -6.16 7.68
N LYS A 114 -2.44 -5.29 6.92
CA LYS A 114 -3.08 -4.49 5.87
C LYS A 114 -3.65 -5.38 4.76
N SER A 115 -2.89 -6.37 4.29
CA SER A 115 -3.37 -7.32 3.27
C SER A 115 -4.55 -8.17 3.77
N GLU A 116 -4.46 -8.72 4.99
CA GLU A 116 -5.55 -9.50 5.59
C GLU A 116 -6.82 -8.65 5.74
N ARG A 117 -6.70 -7.40 6.19
CA ARG A 117 -7.84 -6.48 6.27
C ARG A 117 -8.39 -6.12 4.91
N PHE A 118 -7.54 -5.96 3.90
CA PHE A 118 -7.98 -5.70 2.54
C PHE A 118 -8.89 -6.83 2.06
N GLU A 119 -8.42 -8.07 2.19
CA GLU A 119 -9.15 -9.28 1.78
C GLU A 119 -10.52 -9.38 2.45
N VAL A 120 -10.56 -9.21 3.78
CA VAL A 120 -11.82 -9.26 4.53
C VAL A 120 -12.81 -8.21 4.05
N HIS A 121 -12.35 -6.97 3.83
CA HIS A 121 -13.22 -5.87 3.42
C HIS A 121 -13.73 -6.01 1.99
N VAL A 122 -12.89 -6.43 1.04
CA VAL A 122 -13.35 -6.65 -0.34
C VAL A 122 -14.34 -7.80 -0.43
N MET A 123 -14.17 -8.85 0.38
CA MET A 123 -15.13 -9.95 0.47
C MET A 123 -16.44 -9.52 1.11
N ALA A 124 -16.39 -8.79 2.23
CA ALA A 124 -17.58 -8.27 2.89
C ALA A 124 -18.38 -7.35 1.96
N LEU A 125 -17.71 -6.44 1.25
CA LEU A 125 -18.37 -5.55 0.29
C LEU A 125 -18.96 -6.30 -0.91
N ARG A 126 -18.25 -7.33 -1.42
CA ARG A 126 -18.76 -8.20 -2.49
C ARG A 126 -20.05 -8.91 -2.07
N GLN A 127 -20.08 -9.44 -0.85
CA GLN A 127 -21.25 -10.13 -0.28
C GLN A 127 -22.39 -9.15 -0.04
N LEU A 128 -22.09 -7.96 0.49
CA LEU A 128 -23.07 -6.92 0.78
C LEU A 128 -23.81 -6.44 -0.48
N LEU A 129 -23.08 -6.31 -1.59
CA LEU A 129 -23.64 -5.92 -2.89
C LEU A 129 -24.25 -7.10 -3.66
N GLY A 130 -23.97 -8.34 -3.26
CA GLY A 130 -24.33 -9.54 -4.01
C GLY A 130 -23.49 -9.76 -5.28
N ASP A 131 -23.70 -10.91 -5.93
CA ASP A 131 -22.84 -11.40 -7.01
C ASP A 131 -22.85 -10.55 -8.28
N GLU A 132 -23.97 -9.92 -8.64
CA GLU A 132 -23.99 -9.07 -9.84
C GLU A 132 -23.43 -7.67 -9.56
N LYS A 133 -23.98 -6.97 -8.55
CA LYS A 133 -23.62 -5.57 -8.26
C LYS A 133 -22.23 -5.42 -7.68
N GLY A 134 -21.70 -6.42 -6.98
CA GLY A 134 -20.30 -6.39 -6.58
C GLY A 134 -19.33 -6.58 -7.79
N ALA A 135 -19.69 -7.32 -8.84
CA ALA A 135 -18.81 -7.60 -9.99
C ALA A 135 -18.67 -6.35 -10.86
N GLN A 136 -19.78 -5.87 -11.43
CA GLN A 136 -20.32 -4.62 -10.92
C GLN A 136 -19.34 -3.50 -10.56
N PHE A 137 -19.36 -3.23 -9.25
CA PHE A 137 -18.53 -2.32 -8.51
C PHE A 137 -17.04 -2.48 -8.79
N PHE A 138 -16.51 -3.70 -8.67
CA PHE A 138 -15.07 -3.94 -8.84
C PHE A 138 -14.60 -3.73 -10.29
N SER A 139 -15.43 -3.99 -11.30
CA SER A 139 -15.14 -3.68 -12.70
C SER A 139 -15.09 -2.17 -12.94
N LEU A 140 -16.01 -1.41 -12.34
CA LEU A 140 -16.00 0.05 -12.40
C LEU A 140 -14.79 0.65 -11.69
N LEU A 141 -14.41 0.09 -10.54
CA LEU A 141 -13.17 0.47 -9.84
C LEU A 141 -11.93 0.15 -10.68
N GLU A 142 -11.82 -1.04 -11.27
CA GLU A 142 -10.68 -1.43 -12.10
C GLU A 142 -10.46 -0.45 -13.26
N LYS A 143 -11.55 -0.04 -13.93
CA LYS A 143 -11.50 0.95 -15.03
C LYS A 143 -11.00 2.32 -14.57
N LYS A 144 -11.25 2.70 -13.32
CA LYS A 144 -10.78 3.96 -12.73
C LYS A 144 -9.34 3.87 -12.22
N VAL A 145 -8.88 2.68 -11.82
CA VAL A 145 -7.51 2.42 -11.33
C VAL A 145 -6.52 2.20 -12.47
N LYS A 146 -6.95 1.74 -13.65
CA LYS A 146 -6.07 1.60 -14.82
C LYS A 146 -5.49 2.96 -15.23
N PRO A 147 -4.16 3.12 -15.30
CA PRO A 147 -3.57 4.33 -15.84
C PRO A 147 -4.03 4.47 -17.30
N LYS A 148 -4.55 5.64 -17.67
CA LYS A 148 -4.78 6.01 -19.07
C LYS A 148 -3.42 6.00 -19.80
N GLY A 149 -3.01 4.84 -20.33
CA GLY A 149 -1.79 4.72 -21.15
C GLY A 149 -0.91 3.47 -21.01
N GLY A 150 -1.32 2.39 -20.33
CA GLY A 150 -0.56 1.12 -20.35
C GLY A 150 -0.90 0.25 -21.58
N PRO A 151 0.08 -0.33 -22.31
CA PRO A 151 -0.17 -0.99 -23.58
C PRO A 151 -1.04 -2.24 -23.40
N SER A 152 -2.07 -2.34 -24.24
CA SER A 152 -2.82 -3.56 -24.46
C SER A 152 -1.88 -4.61 -25.06
N HIS A 153 -1.40 -5.55 -24.23
CA HIS A 153 -0.87 -6.79 -24.76
C HIS A 153 -2.05 -7.65 -25.18
N GLN A 154 -2.36 -7.58 -26.47
CA GLN A 154 -2.97 -8.69 -27.22
C GLN A 154 -1.94 -9.82 -27.34
#